data_AF-A0A356C0E3-F1
#
_entry.id   AF-A0A356C0E3-F1
#
_cell.length_a   1.000
_cell.length_b   1.000
_cell.length_c   1.000
_cell.angle_alpha   90.00
_cell.angle_beta   90.00
_cell.angle_gamma   90.00
#
_symmetry.space_group_name_H-M   'P 1'
#
loop_
_entity.id
_entity.type
_entity.pdbx_description
1 polymer ?
#
loop_
_entity_poly.entity_id
_entity_poly.type
_entity_poly.pdbx_seq_one_letter_code
_entity_poly.pdbx_strand_id
1 'polypeptide(L)' 'KEMQIIFQDPYGSLNPRMTVGDIVGEPLHIHKLAKGAAKEKRVREILETVGLSAFHARRFPHEFSGGQ' A
#
# COMPACT_ATOMS: atom_id res chain seq x y z
N LYS A 1 -4.83 23.45 4.05
CA LYS A 1 -4.91 22.34 5.03
C LYS A 1 -5.68 21.22 4.35
N GLU A 2 -5.00 20.20 3.83
CA GLU A 2 -5.66 19.01 3.30
C GLU A 2 -5.88 18.05 4.47
N MET A 3 -7.14 17.88 4.88
CA MET A 3 -7.51 16.88 5.89
C MET A 3 -7.69 15.55 5.16
N GLN A 4 -6.86 14.56 5.49
CA GLN A 4 -7.04 13.19 5.02
C GLN A 4 -7.79 12.40 6.10
N ILE A 5 -8.95 11.85 5.74
CA ILE A 5 -9.75 11.01 6.63
C ILE A 5 -9.02 9.68 6.81
N ILE A 6 -8.77 9.29 8.07
CA ILE A 6 -8.26 7.97 8.44
C ILE A 6 -9.41 7.23 9.12
N PHE A 7 -9.89 6.14 8.52
CA PHE A 7 -10.93 5.30 9.12
C PHE A 7 -10.32 4.41 10.21
N GLN A 8 -11.01 4.26 11.35
CA GLN A 8 -10.55 3.40 12.46
C GLN A 8 -10.69 1.90 12.16
N ASP A 9 -11.51 1.53 11.17
CA ASP A 9 -11.51 0.19 10.58
C ASP A 9 -10.73 0.25 9.25
N PRO A 10 -9.43 -0.11 9.24
CA PRO A 10 -8.63 -0.05 8.03
C PRO A 10 -9.15 -1.03 6.96
N TYR A 11 -9.77 -2.15 7.34
CA TYR A 11 -10.25 -3.15 6.39
C TYR A 11 -11.44 -2.66 5.58
N GLY A 12 -12.34 -1.88 6.18
CA GLY A 12 -13.47 -1.26 5.47
C GLY A 12 -13.03 -0.17 4.48
N SER A 13 -11.83 0.39 4.65
CA SER A 13 -11.30 1.47 3.80
C SER A 13 -10.39 1.01 2.66
N LEU A 14 -9.92 -0.25 2.70
CA LEU A 14 -9.04 -0.82 1.70
C LEU A 14 -9.84 -1.63 0.67
N ASN A 15 -9.53 -1.46 -0.61
CA ASN A 15 -10.14 -2.27 -1.66
C ASN A 15 -9.61 -3.72 -1.57
N PRO A 16 -10.45 -4.73 -1.26
CA PRO A 16 -9.99 -6.10 -1.05
C PRO A 16 -9.49 -6.78 -2.33
N ARG A 17 -9.75 -6.18 -3.50
CA ARG A 17 -9.27 -6.66 -4.81
C ARG A 17 -7.89 -6.11 -5.17
N MET A 18 -7.34 -5.20 -4.38
CA MET A 18 -6.02 -4.60 -4.62
C MET A 18 -5.00 -5.25 -3.70
N THR A 19 -3.78 -5.47 -4.22
CA THR A 19 -2.67 -5.87 -3.38
C THR A 19 -2.21 -4.69 -2.51
N VAL A 20 -1.48 -4.97 -1.43
CA VAL A 20 -0.85 -3.94 -0.60
C VAL A 20 0.06 -3.04 -1.42
N GLY A 21 0.78 -3.59 -2.39
CA GLY A 21 1.61 -2.80 -3.30
C GLY A 21 0.81 -1.87 -4.21
N ASP A 22 -0.38 -2.29 -4.64
CA ASP A 22 -1.27 -1.45 -5.43
C ASP A 22 -1.83 -0.29 -4.59
N ILE A 23 -2.26 -0.58 -3.36
CA ILE A 23 -2.78 0.41 -2.41
C ILE A 23 -1.69 1.43 -2.05
N VAL A 24 -0.51 0.97 -1.63
CA VAL A 24 0.61 1.85 -1.28
C VAL A 24 1.11 2.64 -2.49
N GLY A 25 1.03 2.06 -3.69
CA GLY A 25 1.46 2.69 -4.92
C GLY A 25 0.42 3.59 -5.59
N GLU A 26 -0.84 3.55 -5.18
CA GLU A 26 -1.93 4.32 -5.77
C GLU A 26 -1.68 5.84 -5.70
N PRO A 27 -1.26 6.42 -4.56
CA PRO A 27 -0.89 7.84 -4.49
C PRO A 27 0.23 8.22 -5.47
N LEU A 28 1.22 7.34 -5.68
CA LEU A 28 2.31 7.59 -6.63
C LEU A 28 1.81 7.68 -8.08
N HIS A 29 0.78 6.90 -8.40
CA HIS A 29 0.15 6.92 -9.72
C HIS A 29 -0.74 8.16 -9.90
N ILE A 30 -1.62 8.44 -8.94
CA ILE A 30 -2.56 9.58 -8.95
C ILE A 30 -1.79 10.91 -9.10
N HIS A 31 -0.73 11.08 -8.30
CA HIS A 31 0.09 12.29 -8.32
C HIS A 31 1.19 12.26 -9.41
N LYS A 32 1.22 11.25 -10.28
CA LYS A 32 2.20 11.08 -11.37
C LYS A 32 3.66 11.13 -10.91
N LEU A 33 3.94 10.68 -9.69
CA LEU A 33 5.26 10.72 -9.06
C LEU A 33 6.16 9.55 -9.51
N ALA A 34 5.58 8.40 -9.85
CA ALA A 34 6.32 7.23 -10.33
C ALA A 34 5.45 6.31 -11.21
N LYS A 35 6.08 5.57 -12.13
CA LYS A 35 5.43 4.60 -13.02
C LYS A 35 6.32 3.36 -13.25
N GLY A 36 5.70 2.23 -13.60
CA GLY A 36 6.41 0.98 -13.89
C GLY A 36 7.41 0.57 -12.80
N ALA A 37 8.63 0.22 -13.20
CA ALA A 37 9.69 -0.19 -12.28
C ALA A 37 10.03 0.86 -11.20
N ALA A 38 9.88 2.15 -11.49
CA ALA A 38 10.12 3.21 -10.50
C ALA A 38 9.04 3.21 -9.39
N LYS A 39 7.77 2.93 -9.76
CA LYS A 39 6.67 2.77 -8.80
C LYS A 39 6.95 1.56 -7.91
N GLU A 40 7.31 0.42 -8.51
CA GLU A 40 7.63 -0.80 -7.77
C GLU A 40 8.78 -0.60 -6.78
N LYS A 41 9.86 0.06 -7.22
CA LYS A 41 10.99 0.40 -6.33
C LYS A 41 10.52 1.23 -5.15
N ARG A 42 9.73 2.29 -5.39
CA ARG A 42 9.27 3.19 -4.33
C ARG A 42 8.33 2.50 -3.34
N VAL A 43 7.44 1.64 -3.82
CA VAL A 43 6.57 0.82 -2.97
C VAL A 43 7.40 -0.08 -2.05
N ARG A 44 8.46 -0.73 -2.56
CA ARG A 44 9.36 -1.55 -1.74
C ARG A 44 10.03 -0.74 -0.62
N GLU A 45 10.57 0.43 -0.95
CA GLU A 45 11.19 1.33 0.03
C GLU A 45 10.21 1.74 1.14
N ILE A 46 8.96 2.04 0.78
CA ILE A 46 7.91 2.40 1.75
C ILE A 46 7.60 1.23 2.68
N LEU A 47 7.46 0.02 2.12
CA LEU A 47 7.21 -1.19 2.93
C LEU A 47 8.36 -1.46 3.90
N GLU A 48 9.60 -1.37 3.43
CA GLU A 48 10.78 -1.56 4.28
C GLU A 48 10.85 -0.53 5.41
N THR A 49 10.47 0.73 5.13
CA THR A 49 10.44 1.81 6.13
C THR A 49 9.46 1.52 7.28
N VAL A 50 8.39 0.78 7.02
CA VAL A 50 7.40 0.37 8.04
C VAL A 50 7.65 -1.04 8.58
N GLY A 51 8.82 -1.63 8.31
CA GLY A 51 9.20 -2.95 8.80
C GLY A 51 8.59 -4.13 8.02
N LEU A 52 8.01 -3.89 6.86
CA LEU A 52 7.44 -4.92 5.99
C LEU A 52 8.42 -5.30 4.87
N SER A 53 8.56 -6.61 4.61
CA SER A 53 9.32 -7.09 3.46
C SER A 53 8.67 -6.65 2.14
N ALA A 54 9.49 -6.37 1.12
CA ALA A 54 9.05 -6.17 -0.25
C ALA A 54 8.14 -7.30 -0.79
N PHE A 55 8.28 -8.53 -0.29
CA PHE A 55 7.41 -9.65 -0.65
C PHE A 55 5.93 -9.40 -0.30
N HIS A 56 5.69 -8.62 0.76
CA HIS A 56 4.34 -8.27 1.19
C HIS A 56 3.59 -7.38 0.19
N ALA A 57 4.29 -6.75 -0.76
CA ALA A 57 3.65 -5.93 -1.80
C ALA A 57 2.65 -6.73 -2.64
N ARG A 58 2.85 -8.03 -2.80
CA ARG A 58 1.97 -8.90 -3.61
C ARG A 58 0.81 -9.49 -2.82
N ARG A 59 0.77 -9.30 -1.51
CA ARG A 59 -0.30 -9.81 -0.64
C ARG A 59 -1.50 -8.89 -0.67
N PHE A 60 -2.68 -9.45 -0.47
CA PHE A 60 -3.91 -8.72 -0.23
C PHE A 60 -4.03 -8.30 1.24
N PRO A 61 -4.76 -7.22 1.56
CA PRO A 61 -4.94 -6.74 2.94
C PRO A 61 -5.42 -7.82 3.93
N HIS A 62 -6.30 -8.72 3.51
CA HIS A 62 -6.82 -9.79 4.35
C HIS A 62 -5.78 -10.88 4.67
N GLU A 63 -4.68 -10.97 3.91
CA GLU A 63 -3.60 -11.92 4.20
C GLU A 63 -2.70 -11.44 5.35
N PHE A 64 -2.90 -10.21 5.85
CA PHE A 64 -2.26 -9.73 7.07
C PHE A 64 -3.07 -10.03 8.33
N SER A 65 -4.40 -10.20 8.21
CA SER A 65 -5.29 -10.42 9.36
C SER A 65 -5.29 -11.85 9.89
N GLY A 66 -4.61 -12.78 9.20
CA GLY A 66 -4.54 -14.22 9.57
C GLY A 66 -3.53 -14.56 10.67
N GLY A 67 -2.87 -13.56 11.26
CA GLY A 67 -1.88 -13.75 12.34
C GLY A 67 -0.46 -13.48 11.86
N GLN A 68 -0.04 -12.23 12.02
CA GLN A 68 1.25 -11.93 12.63
C GLN A 68 0.99 -11.29 13.99
#